data_AF-A0A533Z711-F1
#
_entry.id   AF-A0A533Z711-F1
#
_cell.length_a   1.000
_cell.length_b   1.000
_cell.length_c   1.000
_cell.angle_alpha   90.00
_cell.angle_beta   90.00
_cell.angle_gamma   90.00
#
_symmetry.space_group_name_H-M   'P 1'
#
loop_
_entity.id
_entity.type
_entity.pdbx_description
1 polymer ?
#
loop_
_entity_poly.entity_id
_entity_poly.type
_entity_poly.pdbx_seq_one_letter_code
_entity_poly.pdbx_strand_id
1 'polypeptide(L)'
;MSPTTLDPTSRSLPGAVLALGGSFGPSSDRARVRLMRVSALRIILTALVLLVLDLWCVPPFGQVAGMAHAAAPSQKHTPAAAKTSPVIAAAQQYAEAIASGDRVAFGRLDFGCQFALVSTAPAPRKAFPPESDPIYGQCWTLLVQAHDTAVEQRDEGVNAIWPGNGFLVIYKNGLTSYPPSFYVMDRLGLSPPGAGLRVEPVDGVPIAAASFRMRPGAPLVSVPAAVVRLRITYKDSITSPVTHAPEEDNLTAKVNHTALALRAVTVKWVVLSGLRRLGFPGDAAVLNLPVAGRDGDPVPFVKETGGYVPGSGEWWKPTDAPEVL
;
A
#
# COMPACT_ATOMS: atom_id res chain seq x y z
N MET A 1 -34.72 33.54 53.16
CA MET A 1 -35.18 32.85 54.38
C MET A 1 -36.17 31.78 53.96
N SER A 2 -35.85 30.53 54.32
CA SER A 2 -36.80 29.47 54.67
C SER A 2 -37.59 28.72 53.56
N PRO A 3 -37.90 27.41 53.79
CA PRO A 3 -37.34 26.34 52.95
C PRO A 3 -38.31 25.14 52.70
N THR A 4 -37.78 24.03 52.14
CA THR A 4 -38.10 22.58 52.31
C THR A 4 -39.58 22.10 52.16
N THR A 5 -39.95 20.93 51.61
CA THR A 5 -40.02 19.58 52.26
C THR A 5 -40.78 18.65 51.25
N LEU A 6 -40.13 17.61 50.69
CA LEU A 6 -40.29 16.13 50.90
C LEU A 6 -41.55 15.40 50.36
N ASP A 7 -41.24 14.27 49.70
CA ASP A 7 -41.94 13.06 49.18
C ASP A 7 -42.71 12.27 50.30
N PRO A 8 -43.31 11.02 50.20
CA PRO A 8 -43.24 9.93 49.19
C PRO A 8 -44.50 8.99 49.04
N THR A 9 -44.30 7.79 48.43
CA THR A 9 -45.03 6.47 48.50
C THR A 9 -46.08 6.15 47.42
N SER A 10 -46.29 4.93 46.90
CA SER A 10 -45.65 3.58 46.94
C SER A 10 -46.40 2.63 45.95
N ARG A 11 -45.82 1.42 45.74
CA ARG A 11 -46.37 0.14 45.19
C ARG A 11 -45.87 -0.23 43.79
N SER A 12 -45.60 -1.48 43.42
CA SER A 12 -45.21 -2.76 44.04
C SER A 12 -45.11 -3.76 42.87
N LEU A 13 -44.03 -4.56 42.80
CA LEU A 13 -43.89 -5.73 41.90
C LEU A 13 -44.71 -6.94 42.41
N PRO A 14 -44.91 -8.00 41.58
CA PRO A 14 -44.01 -9.18 41.52
C PRO A 14 -43.77 -9.64 40.05
N GLY A 15 -42.79 -10.44 39.63
CA GLY A 15 -41.93 -11.45 40.26
C GLY A 15 -42.09 -12.78 39.51
N ALA A 16 -41.08 -13.22 38.73
CA ALA A 16 -40.83 -14.63 38.41
C ALA A 16 -39.45 -14.83 37.75
N VAL A 17 -38.64 -15.66 38.41
CA VAL A 17 -37.30 -16.13 38.04
C VAL A 17 -37.45 -17.51 37.40
N LEU A 18 -36.69 -17.80 36.34
CA LEU A 18 -36.24 -19.16 36.03
C LEU A 18 -34.93 -19.10 35.24
N ALA A 19 -33.86 -19.48 35.93
CA ALA A 19 -32.54 -19.76 35.38
C ALA A 19 -32.48 -21.21 34.86
N LEU A 20 -31.61 -21.45 33.87
CA LEU A 20 -30.86 -22.68 33.54
C LEU A 20 -30.08 -22.31 32.26
N GLY A 21 -28.75 -22.23 32.21
CA GLY A 21 -27.78 -23.27 32.54
C GLY A 21 -27.27 -23.85 31.21
N GLY A 22 -26.05 -23.51 30.79
CA GLY A 22 -25.52 -23.97 29.50
C GLY A 22 -24.09 -23.51 29.22
N SER A 23 -23.15 -24.08 29.98
CA SER A 23 -21.70 -24.01 29.77
C SER A 23 -21.31 -24.71 28.46
N PHE A 24 -20.54 -24.05 27.60
CA PHE A 24 -19.72 -24.73 26.58
C PHE A 24 -18.29 -24.22 26.70
N GLY A 25 -17.47 -25.05 27.33
CA GLY A 25 -16.02 -24.88 27.41
C GLY A 25 -15.33 -25.19 26.08
N PRO A 26 -14.04 -24.83 25.97
CA PRO A 26 -13.25 -24.99 24.75
C PRO A 26 -12.81 -26.44 24.57
N SER A 27 -13.11 -27.02 23.40
CA SER A 27 -12.57 -28.32 23.00
C SER A 27 -11.14 -28.15 22.50
N SER A 28 -10.20 -28.67 23.30
CA SER A 28 -8.85 -29.00 22.89
C SER A 28 -8.91 -30.35 22.18
N ASP A 29 -8.47 -30.41 20.92
CA ASP A 29 -7.94 -31.65 20.37
C ASP A 29 -6.56 -31.42 19.76
N ARG A 30 -5.57 -31.99 20.44
CA ARG A 30 -4.19 -32.13 20.01
C ARG A 30 -4.09 -33.23 18.98
N ALA A 31 -3.07 -33.07 18.15
CA ALA A 31 -2.30 -34.12 17.51
C ALA A 31 -2.95 -34.84 16.33
N ARG A 32 -2.48 -34.49 15.13
CA ARG A 32 -1.90 -35.46 14.19
C ARG A 32 -0.72 -34.83 13.46
N VAL A 33 0.45 -34.94 14.08
CA VAL A 33 1.73 -34.92 13.39
C VAL A 33 1.74 -36.15 12.48
N ARG A 34 1.66 -35.95 11.16
CA ARG A 34 2.09 -36.97 10.20
C ARG A 34 3.47 -36.59 9.68
N LEU A 35 4.44 -37.17 10.36
CA LEU A 35 5.80 -37.38 9.90
C LEU A 35 5.74 -38.29 8.67
N MET A 36 6.05 -37.77 7.48
CA MET A 36 6.47 -38.59 6.34
C MET A 36 7.90 -38.20 5.98
N ARG A 37 8.85 -38.82 6.68
CA ARG A 37 10.26 -38.96 6.31
C ARG A 37 10.43 -40.35 5.71
N VAL A 38 10.26 -40.50 4.40
CA VAL A 38 10.83 -41.54 3.52
C VAL A 38 10.68 -40.91 2.11
N SER A 39 11.71 -40.53 1.38
CA SER A 39 12.69 -41.42 0.78
C SER A 39 14.02 -40.73 0.57
N ALA A 40 15.04 -41.37 1.14
CA ALA A 40 16.41 -41.15 0.80
C ALA A 40 16.68 -41.56 -0.66
N LEU A 41 17.64 -40.86 -1.26
CA LEU A 41 18.72 -41.50 -2.02
C LEU A 41 18.30 -42.24 -3.31
N ARG A 42 18.28 -41.50 -4.42
CA ARG A 42 18.69 -41.96 -5.76
C ARG A 42 18.61 -40.76 -6.71
N ILE A 43 19.77 -40.19 -7.02
CA ILE A 43 20.24 -39.64 -8.33
C ILE A 43 21.55 -38.91 -8.00
N ILE A 44 22.59 -39.70 -7.69
CA ILE A 44 24.00 -39.32 -7.88
C ILE A 44 24.61 -40.55 -8.53
N LEU A 45 24.70 -40.56 -9.85
CA LEU A 45 25.75 -41.19 -10.66
C LEU A 45 25.32 -41.13 -12.12
N THR A 46 25.91 -40.20 -12.89
CA THR A 46 26.38 -40.37 -14.28
C THR A 46 26.57 -38.99 -14.91
N ALA A 47 27.79 -38.46 -14.80
CA ALA A 47 28.49 -37.64 -15.81
C ALA A 47 29.62 -36.85 -15.12
N LEU A 48 30.58 -37.58 -14.54
CA LEU A 48 31.89 -37.03 -14.17
C LEU A 48 32.96 -37.96 -14.73
N VAL A 49 33.02 -38.01 -16.06
CA VAL A 49 34.14 -38.58 -16.81
C VAL A 49 34.29 -37.69 -18.03
N LEU A 50 35.32 -36.85 -18.02
CA LEU A 50 36.12 -36.34 -19.15
C LEU A 50 36.90 -35.11 -18.62
N LEU A 51 37.94 -35.38 -17.85
CA LEU A 51 38.88 -34.37 -17.39
C LEU A 51 40.26 -35.00 -17.19
N VAL A 52 40.86 -35.52 -18.26
CA VAL A 52 42.30 -35.82 -18.32
C VAL A 52 42.78 -35.68 -19.76
N LEU A 53 43.89 -34.94 -19.92
CA LEU A 53 44.67 -34.64 -21.14
C LEU A 53 44.23 -33.40 -21.91
N ASP A 54 44.81 -32.26 -21.54
CA ASP A 54 45.71 -31.54 -22.45
C ASP A 54 46.51 -30.50 -21.65
N LEU A 55 47.66 -30.96 -21.14
CA LEU A 55 48.72 -30.15 -20.58
C LEU A 55 49.86 -30.15 -21.61
N TRP A 56 50.30 -28.94 -21.97
CA TRP A 56 51.50 -28.56 -22.76
C TRP A 56 51.29 -28.22 -24.24
N CYS A 57 51.25 -26.91 -24.52
CA CYS A 57 52.16 -26.27 -25.47
C CYS A 57 52.24 -24.75 -25.16
N VAL A 58 53.38 -24.33 -24.63
CA VAL A 58 53.83 -22.92 -24.60
C VAL A 58 54.58 -22.64 -25.90
N PRO A 59 54.31 -21.52 -26.58
CA PRO A 59 55.37 -20.78 -27.27
C PRO A 59 55.27 -19.26 -26.97
N PRO A 60 56.25 -18.44 -27.37
CA PRO A 60 56.93 -17.53 -26.46
C PRO A 60 56.48 -16.06 -26.58
N PHE A 61 57.01 -15.25 -25.67
CA PHE A 61 57.01 -13.78 -25.69
C PHE A 61 57.21 -13.21 -27.10
N GLY A 62 56.25 -12.39 -27.52
CA GLY A 62 56.35 -11.45 -28.64
C GLY A 62 55.60 -10.17 -28.28
N GLN A 63 56.34 -9.08 -28.10
CA GLN A 63 55.82 -7.75 -27.87
C GLN A 63 54.97 -7.29 -29.07
N VAL A 64 53.75 -6.81 -28.80
CA VAL A 64 53.04 -5.92 -29.74
C VAL A 64 52.44 -4.76 -28.95
N ALA A 65 52.77 -3.58 -29.43
CA ALA A 65 52.43 -2.27 -28.94
C ALA A 65 50.93 -2.07 -28.71
N GLY A 66 50.63 -1.19 -27.75
CA GLY A 66 49.28 -0.85 -27.34
C GLY A 66 48.40 -0.34 -28.48
N MET A 67 47.20 -0.90 -28.55
CA MET A 67 46.03 -0.20 -29.04
C MET A 67 45.04 -0.12 -27.89
N ALA A 68 44.94 1.08 -27.32
CA ALA A 68 43.89 1.46 -26.39
C ALA A 68 42.54 1.21 -27.06
N HIS A 69 41.83 0.16 -26.62
CA HIS A 69 40.41 0.05 -26.91
C HIS A 69 39.71 1.13 -26.09
N ALA A 70 39.27 2.19 -26.78
CA ALA A 70 38.35 3.16 -26.24
C ALA A 70 37.10 2.41 -25.76
N ALA A 71 36.89 2.38 -24.45
CA ALA A 71 35.64 1.92 -23.86
C ALA A 71 34.51 2.78 -24.41
N ALA A 72 33.57 2.17 -25.13
CA ALA A 72 32.35 2.82 -25.54
C ALA A 72 31.62 3.32 -24.29
N PRO A 73 31.09 4.56 -24.28
CA PRO A 73 30.37 5.08 -23.14
C PRO A 73 29.13 4.22 -22.92
N SER A 74 29.07 3.59 -21.74
CA SER A 74 27.86 2.91 -21.26
C SER A 74 26.73 3.93 -21.27
N GLN A 75 25.80 3.78 -22.20
CA GLN A 75 24.60 4.59 -22.25
C GLN A 75 23.80 4.29 -20.99
N LYS A 76 23.88 5.21 -20.03
CA LYS A 76 23.00 5.25 -18.87
C LYS A 76 21.57 5.35 -19.43
N HIS A 77 20.84 4.24 -19.42
CA HIS A 77 19.43 4.20 -19.77
C HIS A 77 18.68 5.05 -18.74
N THR A 78 18.53 6.34 -19.04
CA THR A 78 17.52 7.17 -18.37
C THR A 78 16.17 6.60 -18.79
N PRO A 79 15.32 6.13 -17.85
CA PRO A 79 13.98 5.68 -18.19
C PRO A 79 13.26 6.80 -18.93
N ALA A 80 12.78 6.51 -20.14
CA ALA A 80 11.97 7.46 -20.88
C ALA A 80 10.72 7.79 -20.04
N ALA A 81 10.46 9.08 -19.82
CA ALA A 81 9.25 9.52 -19.13
C ALA A 81 8.03 8.85 -19.78
N ALA A 82 7.19 8.19 -18.97
CA ALA A 82 5.98 7.55 -19.47
C ALA A 82 5.13 8.57 -20.24
N LYS A 83 4.73 8.25 -21.47
CA LYS A 83 3.75 9.06 -22.20
C LYS A 83 2.48 9.14 -21.35
N THR A 84 2.10 10.35 -20.93
CA THR A 84 0.98 10.57 -20.00
C THR A 84 -0.32 10.08 -20.61
N SER A 85 -0.76 8.88 -20.20
CA SER A 85 -2.08 8.35 -20.54
C SER A 85 -3.13 8.83 -19.51
N PRO A 86 -4.43 8.87 -19.85
CA PRO A 86 -5.48 9.28 -18.91
C PRO A 86 -5.49 8.46 -17.62
N VAL A 87 -5.14 7.17 -17.70
CA VAL A 87 -5.06 6.26 -16.56
C VAL A 87 -3.89 6.61 -15.65
N ILE A 88 -2.72 6.94 -16.22
CA ILE A 88 -1.56 7.39 -15.44
C ILE A 88 -1.88 8.71 -14.74
N ALA A 89 -2.49 9.66 -15.46
CA ALA A 89 -2.90 10.94 -14.90
C ALA A 89 -3.90 10.77 -13.74
N ALA A 90 -4.90 9.88 -13.88
CA ALA A 90 -5.87 9.61 -12.82
C ALA A 90 -5.21 9.04 -11.55
N ALA A 91 -4.27 8.10 -11.67
CA ALA A 91 -3.55 7.57 -10.52
C ALA A 91 -2.69 8.65 -9.84
N GLN A 92 -1.97 9.45 -10.63
CA GLN A 92 -1.13 10.52 -10.11
C GLN A 92 -1.96 11.58 -9.38
N GLN A 93 -3.02 12.09 -10.00
CA GLN A 93 -3.92 13.06 -9.39
C GLN A 93 -4.58 12.53 -8.12
N TYR A 94 -4.94 11.25 -8.09
CA TYR A 94 -5.50 10.60 -6.91
C TYR A 94 -4.48 10.54 -5.76
N ALA A 95 -3.23 10.16 -6.04
CA ALA A 95 -2.17 10.12 -5.04
C ALA A 95 -1.83 11.53 -4.51
N GLU A 96 -1.78 12.54 -5.38
CA GLU A 96 -1.56 13.94 -5.02
C GLU A 96 -2.73 14.52 -4.20
N ALA A 97 -3.98 14.15 -4.53
CA ALA A 97 -5.15 14.54 -3.75
C ALA A 97 -5.10 13.98 -2.33
N ILE A 98 -4.69 12.72 -2.16
CA ILE A 98 -4.50 12.13 -0.83
C ILE A 98 -3.39 12.87 -0.09
N ALA A 99 -2.23 13.07 -0.72
CA ALA A 99 -1.08 13.72 -0.10
C ALA A 99 -1.35 15.17 0.34
N SER A 100 -2.24 15.87 -0.35
CA SER A 100 -2.63 17.25 -0.05
C SER A 100 -3.86 17.37 0.86
N GLY A 101 -4.50 16.25 1.22
CA GLY A 101 -5.74 16.27 2.00
C GLY A 101 -6.97 16.77 1.21
N ASP A 102 -6.90 16.82 -0.13
CA ASP A 102 -8.03 17.22 -0.99
C ASP A 102 -9.06 16.09 -1.07
N ARG A 103 -10.04 16.18 -0.17
CA ARG A 103 -11.13 15.21 -0.02
C ARG A 103 -12.03 15.12 -1.25
N VAL A 104 -12.18 16.22 -1.99
CA VAL A 104 -13.06 16.30 -3.16
C VAL A 104 -12.38 15.64 -4.35
N ALA A 105 -11.14 16.01 -4.65
CA ALA A 105 -10.36 15.37 -5.73
C ALA A 105 -10.15 13.88 -5.44
N PHE A 106 -9.89 13.50 -4.18
CA PHE A 106 -9.85 12.11 -3.73
C PHE A 106 -11.16 11.39 -4.06
N GLY A 107 -12.31 11.86 -3.57
CA GLY A 107 -13.57 11.14 -3.72
C GLY A 107 -14.08 11.10 -5.17
N ARG A 108 -13.68 12.07 -6.00
CA ARG A 108 -13.97 12.07 -7.45
C ARG A 108 -13.17 11.04 -8.23
N LEU A 109 -12.06 10.54 -7.67
CA LEU A 109 -11.20 9.54 -8.30
C LEU A 109 -11.20 8.20 -7.56
N ASP A 110 -11.73 8.12 -6.34
CA ASP A 110 -11.86 6.88 -5.58
C ASP A 110 -12.98 5.97 -6.13
N PHE A 111 -12.66 4.72 -6.47
CA PHE A 111 -13.68 3.78 -6.97
C PHE A 111 -14.74 3.47 -5.93
N GLY A 112 -14.37 3.26 -4.65
CA GLY A 112 -15.32 2.94 -3.60
C GLY A 112 -16.32 4.05 -3.35
N CYS A 113 -15.84 5.30 -3.33
CA CYS A 113 -16.68 6.48 -3.18
C CYS A 113 -17.64 6.65 -4.37
N GLN A 114 -17.14 6.52 -5.59
CA GLN A 114 -17.98 6.58 -6.78
C GLN A 114 -18.97 5.41 -6.86
N PHE A 115 -18.56 4.20 -6.46
CA PHE A 115 -19.41 3.02 -6.45
C PHE A 115 -20.57 3.17 -5.46
N ALA A 116 -20.33 3.73 -4.27
CA ALA A 116 -21.38 4.05 -3.31
C ALA A 116 -22.40 5.06 -3.88
N LEU A 117 -21.94 6.06 -4.65
CA LEU A 117 -22.81 7.05 -5.30
C LEU A 117 -23.76 6.46 -6.34
N VAL A 118 -23.31 5.45 -7.09
CA VAL A 118 -24.05 4.92 -8.25
C VAL A 118 -24.83 3.65 -7.94
N SER A 119 -24.35 2.82 -7.01
CA SER A 119 -25.01 1.55 -6.64
C SER A 119 -26.35 1.76 -5.95
N THR A 120 -26.54 2.90 -5.29
CA THR A 120 -27.78 3.30 -4.60
C THR A 120 -28.63 4.29 -5.40
N ALA A 121 -28.12 4.81 -6.52
CA ALA A 121 -28.82 5.83 -7.29
C ALA A 121 -29.98 5.25 -8.11
N PRO A 122 -31.12 5.95 -8.21
CA PRO A 122 -32.25 5.53 -9.03
C PRO A 122 -31.97 5.64 -10.54
N ALA A 123 -30.98 6.46 -10.93
CA ALA A 123 -30.57 6.67 -12.32
C ALA A 123 -29.06 6.93 -12.43
N PRO A 124 -28.46 6.70 -13.62
CA PRO A 124 -27.08 7.05 -13.91
C PRO A 124 -26.75 8.51 -13.56
N ARG A 125 -25.58 8.74 -12.95
CA ARG A 125 -25.13 10.09 -12.60
C ARG A 125 -24.24 10.65 -13.70
N LYS A 126 -24.69 11.73 -14.34
CA LYS A 126 -23.94 12.42 -15.41
C LYS A 126 -22.87 13.39 -14.89
N ALA A 127 -22.96 13.78 -13.62
CA ALA A 127 -22.06 14.73 -12.98
C ALA A 127 -21.79 14.32 -11.53
N PHE A 128 -20.65 14.75 -11.01
CA PHE A 128 -20.32 14.61 -9.61
C PHE A 128 -21.22 15.49 -8.73
N PRO A 129 -21.48 15.10 -7.47
CA PRO A 129 -22.10 16.00 -6.51
C PRO A 129 -21.30 17.30 -6.30
N PRO A 130 -21.96 18.40 -5.88
CA PRO A 130 -21.27 19.64 -5.51
C PRO A 130 -20.19 19.41 -4.47
N GLU A 131 -19.15 20.24 -4.45
CA GLU A 131 -17.99 20.06 -3.56
C GLU A 131 -18.33 20.10 -2.07
N SER A 132 -19.45 20.73 -1.72
CA SER A 132 -20.00 20.77 -0.36
C SER A 132 -20.76 19.49 0.04
N ASP A 133 -20.91 18.51 -0.84
CA ASP A 133 -21.63 17.27 -0.54
C ASP A 133 -20.90 16.47 0.55
N PRO A 134 -21.61 16.01 1.60
CA PRO A 134 -20.99 15.32 2.73
C PRO A 134 -20.33 13.98 2.35
N ILE A 135 -20.65 13.41 1.18
CA ILE A 135 -20.08 12.13 0.77
C ILE A 135 -18.56 12.16 0.67
N TYR A 136 -17.97 13.27 0.21
CA TYR A 136 -16.50 13.39 0.12
C TYR A 136 -15.86 13.28 1.50
N GLY A 137 -16.48 13.89 2.51
CA GLY A 137 -16.05 13.76 3.90
C GLY A 137 -16.24 12.34 4.46
N GLN A 138 -17.34 11.67 4.12
CA GLN A 138 -17.60 10.29 4.56
C GLN A 138 -16.58 9.30 3.97
N CYS A 139 -16.31 9.39 2.66
CA CYS A 139 -15.31 8.57 1.99
C CYS A 139 -13.90 8.83 2.56
N TRP A 140 -13.57 10.10 2.84
CA TRP A 140 -12.30 10.47 3.46
C TRP A 140 -12.15 9.86 4.86
N THR A 141 -13.20 9.88 5.69
CA THR A 141 -13.16 9.27 7.02
C THR A 141 -12.84 7.78 6.96
N LEU A 142 -13.41 7.04 5.99
CA LEU A 142 -13.11 5.62 5.80
C LEU A 142 -11.64 5.40 5.42
N LEU A 143 -11.07 6.28 4.58
CA LEU A 143 -9.65 6.25 4.23
C LEU A 143 -8.77 6.43 5.46
N VAL A 144 -9.03 7.47 6.26
CA VAL A 144 -8.26 7.78 7.48
C VAL A 144 -8.36 6.64 8.48
N GLN A 145 -9.55 6.09 8.71
CA GLN A 145 -9.74 4.92 9.59
C GLN A 145 -8.91 3.72 9.13
N ALA A 146 -8.84 3.45 7.82
CA ALA A 146 -7.99 2.40 7.29
C ALA A 146 -6.51 2.68 7.53
N HIS A 147 -6.04 3.94 7.39
CA HIS A 147 -4.66 4.34 7.68
C HIS A 147 -4.30 4.24 9.16
N ASP A 148 -5.23 4.56 10.06
CA ASP A 148 -4.98 4.54 11.51
C ASP A 148 -4.79 3.13 12.06
N THR A 149 -5.45 2.12 11.48
CA THR A 149 -5.20 0.72 11.84
C THR A 149 -3.77 0.26 11.48
N ALA A 150 -3.10 0.98 10.60
CA ALA A 150 -1.86 0.56 9.94
C ALA A 150 -0.59 1.28 10.43
N VAL A 151 -0.70 2.38 11.20
CA VAL A 151 0.44 3.16 11.74
C VAL A 151 0.58 3.04 13.25
N GLU A 152 1.81 2.91 13.74
CA GLU A 152 2.18 3.26 15.11
C GLU A 152 2.70 4.70 15.08
N GLN A 153 1.97 5.62 15.70
CA GLN A 153 2.53 6.93 16.02
C GLN A 153 3.27 6.76 17.33
N ARG A 154 4.59 6.89 17.30
CA ARG A 154 5.40 6.90 18.51
C ARG A 154 5.99 8.27 18.71
N ASP A 155 5.86 8.75 19.95
CA ASP A 155 6.59 9.90 20.44
C ASP A 155 8.00 9.43 20.86
N GLU A 156 8.83 9.05 19.88
CA GLU A 156 10.24 8.75 20.15
C GLU A 156 11.08 10.01 19.94
N GLY A 157 10.97 10.91 20.93
CA GLY A 157 11.74 12.15 21.04
C GLY A 157 11.72 12.62 22.49
N VAL A 158 12.90 12.90 23.04
CA VAL A 158 13.10 13.38 24.41
C VAL A 158 12.14 14.56 24.65
N ASN A 159 11.17 14.39 25.56
CA ASN A 159 10.26 15.42 26.10
C ASN A 159 10.11 16.66 25.19
N ALA A 160 9.24 16.58 24.18
CA ALA A 160 8.78 17.71 23.37
C ALA A 160 9.78 18.37 22.38
N ILE A 161 10.86 17.70 21.97
CA ILE A 161 11.75 18.23 20.90
C ILE A 161 11.84 17.25 19.71
N TRP A 162 11.20 17.72 18.62
CA TRP A 162 11.29 17.41 17.18
C TRP A 162 11.45 15.97 16.63
N PRO A 163 10.70 15.60 15.57
CA PRO A 163 9.49 16.28 15.09
C PRO A 163 8.42 16.02 16.15
N GLY A 164 7.68 17.05 16.57
CA GLY A 164 6.82 16.97 17.77
C GLY A 164 5.80 15.82 17.74
N ASN A 165 4.94 15.76 18.76
CA ASN A 165 3.94 14.70 18.87
C ASN A 165 3.14 14.50 17.56
N GLY A 166 3.10 13.26 17.07
CA GLY A 166 2.31 12.86 15.89
C GLY A 166 2.93 13.11 14.51
N PHE A 167 4.15 13.63 14.41
CA PHE A 167 4.80 13.94 13.13
C PHE A 167 5.68 12.82 12.57
N LEU A 168 6.20 11.92 13.42
CA LEU A 168 6.94 10.73 12.96
C LEU A 168 5.98 9.57 12.72
N VAL A 169 5.92 9.09 11.47
CA VAL A 169 5.09 7.93 11.10
C VAL A 169 5.97 6.68 11.05
N ILE A 170 5.73 5.74 11.97
CA ILE A 170 6.43 4.45 11.98
C ILE A 170 5.49 3.37 11.43
N TYR A 171 5.97 2.62 10.45
CA TYR A 171 5.24 1.49 9.89
C TYR A 171 5.32 0.29 10.83
N LYS A 172 4.16 -0.20 11.30
CA LYS A 172 4.07 -1.38 12.18
C LYS A 172 4.53 -2.68 11.51
N ASN A 173 4.28 -2.80 10.21
CA ASN A 173 4.46 -4.00 9.42
C ASN A 173 5.42 -3.72 8.25
N GLY A 174 5.86 -4.78 7.57
CA GLY A 174 6.64 -4.63 6.35
C GLY A 174 5.88 -3.90 5.24
N LEU A 175 6.61 -3.28 4.32
CA LEU A 175 6.06 -2.47 3.22
C LEU A 175 5.01 -3.24 2.37
N THR A 176 5.10 -4.55 2.25
CA THR A 176 4.12 -5.34 1.47
C THR A 176 2.73 -5.41 2.11
N SER A 177 2.56 -4.98 3.35
CA SER A 177 1.31 -5.15 4.11
C SER A 177 0.30 -4.01 3.92
N TYR A 178 0.64 -2.97 3.17
CA TYR A 178 -0.14 -1.74 3.12
C TYR A 178 -0.81 -1.46 1.76
N PRO A 179 -2.02 -0.88 1.76
CA PRO A 179 -2.65 -0.40 0.54
C PRO A 179 -1.87 0.79 -0.07
N PRO A 180 -2.06 1.08 -1.37
CA PRO A 180 -1.32 2.14 -2.07
C PRO A 180 -1.39 3.52 -1.40
N SER A 181 -2.59 3.93 -0.95
CA SER A 181 -2.81 5.23 -0.31
C SER A 181 -2.01 5.45 0.96
N PHE A 182 -1.54 4.39 1.61
CA PHE A 182 -0.74 4.48 2.81
C PHE A 182 0.59 5.19 2.58
N TYR A 183 1.16 5.06 1.38
CA TYR A 183 2.43 5.67 1.01
C TYR A 183 2.35 7.16 0.72
N VAL A 184 1.14 7.71 0.67
CA VAL A 184 0.88 9.10 0.30
C VAL A 184 -0.15 9.74 1.23
N MET A 185 -0.36 9.18 2.43
CA MET A 185 -1.29 9.75 3.41
C MET A 185 -0.88 11.19 3.74
N ASP A 186 -1.87 12.06 3.99
CA ASP A 186 -1.70 13.51 4.20
C ASP A 186 -0.82 13.89 5.40
N ARG A 187 -0.59 12.96 6.32
CA ARG A 187 0.33 13.12 7.46
C ARG A 187 1.79 12.78 7.17
N LEU A 188 2.13 12.27 5.98
CA LEU A 188 3.51 11.95 5.61
C LEU A 188 4.26 13.14 5.06
N GLY A 189 5.55 13.24 5.38
CA GLY A 189 6.43 14.19 4.72
C GLY A 189 5.99 15.64 4.93
N LEU A 190 5.46 16.02 6.09
CA LEU A 190 5.04 17.39 6.37
C LEU A 190 6.25 18.34 6.48
N SER A 191 6.88 18.64 5.35
CA SER A 191 8.00 19.57 5.21
C SER A 191 7.56 20.76 4.34
N PRO A 192 7.40 21.97 4.93
CA PRO A 192 7.01 23.16 4.18
C PRO A 192 8.02 23.49 3.04
N PRO A 193 7.58 23.93 1.85
CA PRO A 193 6.19 24.10 1.38
C PRO A 193 5.60 22.86 0.68
N GLY A 194 4.32 22.58 0.94
CA GLY A 194 3.52 21.53 0.29
C GLY A 194 3.47 20.20 1.06
N ALA A 195 3.00 19.14 0.41
CA ALA A 195 2.81 17.79 1.00
C ALA A 195 4.12 17.02 1.31
N GLY A 196 5.27 17.72 1.29
CA GLY A 196 6.67 17.24 1.35
C GLY A 196 7.03 15.85 0.79
N LEU A 197 6.25 15.39 -0.18
CA LEU A 197 6.55 14.27 -1.08
C LEU A 197 6.44 14.72 -2.55
N ARG A 198 7.00 13.90 -3.44
CA ARG A 198 6.84 14.00 -4.89
C ARG A 198 6.25 12.70 -5.42
N VAL A 199 5.29 12.81 -6.32
CA VAL A 199 4.66 11.68 -7.01
C VAL A 199 5.05 11.73 -8.47
N GLU A 200 5.75 10.70 -8.96
CA GLU A 200 6.24 10.65 -10.34
C GLU A 200 5.75 9.38 -11.02
N PRO A 201 5.13 9.47 -12.22
CA PRO A 201 4.70 8.29 -12.95
C PRO A 201 5.91 7.52 -13.50
N VAL A 202 5.96 6.22 -13.22
CA VAL A 202 6.97 5.30 -13.78
C VAL A 202 6.45 4.71 -15.09
N ASP A 203 5.28 4.07 -15.05
CA ASP A 203 4.61 3.50 -16.21
C ASP A 203 3.12 3.19 -15.91
N GLY A 204 2.41 2.76 -16.95
CA GLY A 204 1.07 2.20 -16.85
C GLY A 204 0.89 1.05 -17.83
N VAL A 205 0.41 -0.10 -17.34
CA VAL A 205 0.26 -1.33 -18.11
C VAL A 205 -1.17 -1.87 -17.97
N PRO A 206 -1.88 -2.12 -19.09
CA PRO A 206 -3.18 -2.78 -19.05
C PRO A 206 -3.10 -4.16 -18.38
N ILE A 207 -4.13 -4.52 -17.61
CA ILE A 207 -4.26 -5.84 -16.99
C ILE A 207 -5.58 -6.49 -17.42
N ALA A 208 -5.84 -7.71 -16.93
CA ALA A 208 -7.14 -8.33 -17.12
C ALA A 208 -8.26 -7.40 -16.61
N ALA A 209 -9.34 -7.30 -17.37
CA ALA A 209 -10.46 -6.43 -17.05
C ALA A 209 -11.02 -6.73 -15.66
N ALA A 210 -11.41 -5.67 -14.95
CA ALA A 210 -12.12 -5.80 -13.68
C ALA A 210 -13.57 -6.20 -13.93
N SER A 211 -14.21 -6.86 -12.98
CA SER A 211 -15.62 -7.21 -13.07
C SER A 211 -16.36 -7.00 -11.75
N PHE A 212 -17.62 -6.58 -11.85
CA PHE A 212 -18.47 -6.35 -10.67
C PHE A 212 -19.94 -6.28 -11.06
N ARG A 213 -20.83 -6.30 -10.06
CA ARG A 213 -22.25 -6.02 -10.23
C ARG A 213 -22.55 -4.63 -9.69
N MET A 214 -23.33 -3.85 -10.43
CA MET A 214 -23.73 -2.49 -10.00
C MET A 214 -24.61 -2.50 -8.74
N ARG A 215 -25.42 -3.54 -8.58
CA ARG A 215 -26.32 -3.77 -7.46
C ARG A 215 -26.60 -5.27 -7.33
N PRO A 216 -27.07 -5.75 -6.16
CA PRO A 216 -27.41 -7.16 -5.98
C PRO A 216 -28.36 -7.65 -7.09
N GLY A 217 -28.08 -8.82 -7.66
CA GLY A 217 -28.85 -9.41 -8.75
C GLY A 217 -28.69 -8.76 -10.14
N ALA A 218 -27.93 -7.67 -10.27
CA ALA A 218 -27.64 -7.09 -11.59
C ALA A 218 -26.69 -7.97 -12.41
N PRO A 219 -26.71 -7.86 -13.75
CA PRO A 219 -25.70 -8.48 -14.61
C PRO A 219 -24.28 -8.11 -14.20
N LEU A 220 -23.36 -9.06 -14.36
CA LEU A 220 -21.94 -8.81 -14.19
C LEU A 220 -21.47 -7.89 -15.33
N VAL A 221 -20.84 -6.78 -14.98
CA VAL A 221 -20.22 -5.86 -15.93
C VAL A 221 -18.71 -6.03 -15.90
N SER A 222 -18.06 -5.70 -17.02
CA SER A 222 -16.60 -5.72 -17.14
C SER A 222 -16.08 -4.37 -17.62
N VAL A 223 -15.00 -3.91 -17.02
CA VAL A 223 -14.36 -2.63 -17.36
C VAL A 223 -12.87 -2.80 -17.56
N PRO A 224 -12.26 -2.06 -18.52
CA PRO A 224 -10.81 -2.05 -18.66
C PRO A 224 -10.12 -1.62 -17.36
N ALA A 225 -9.05 -2.33 -17.01
CA ALA A 225 -8.24 -2.06 -15.84
C ALA A 225 -6.77 -1.97 -16.24
N ALA A 226 -6.01 -1.15 -15.52
CA ALA A 226 -4.58 -1.01 -15.69
C ALA A 226 -3.90 -0.89 -14.33
N VAL A 227 -2.66 -1.38 -14.28
CA VAL A 227 -1.73 -1.11 -13.20
C VAL A 227 -0.91 0.12 -13.57
N VAL A 228 -0.86 1.10 -12.68
CA VAL A 228 0.01 2.27 -12.78
C VAL A 228 1.05 2.20 -11.66
N ARG A 229 2.32 2.34 -12.00
CA ARG A 229 3.40 2.45 -11.02
C ARG A 229 3.76 3.92 -10.84
N LEU A 230 3.69 4.38 -9.59
CA LEU A 230 4.11 5.72 -9.20
C LEU A 230 5.31 5.60 -8.25
N ARG A 231 6.34 6.40 -8.49
CA ARG A 231 7.43 6.59 -7.55
C ARG A 231 7.05 7.71 -6.59
N ILE A 232 7.09 7.39 -5.30
CA ILE A 232 6.89 8.34 -4.21
C ILE A 232 8.27 8.66 -3.65
N THR A 233 8.64 9.93 -3.64
CA THR A 233 9.91 10.40 -3.06
C THR A 233 9.60 11.38 -1.94
N TYR A 234 10.03 11.06 -0.72
CA TYR A 234 9.91 11.96 0.43
C TYR A 234 11.04 12.99 0.38
N LYS A 235 10.74 14.25 0.66
CA LYS A 235 11.69 15.36 0.45
C LYS A 235 12.71 15.53 1.59
N ASP A 236 12.40 15.01 2.77
CA ASP A 236 13.13 15.31 4.00
C ASP A 236 13.21 14.06 4.87
N SER A 237 14.41 13.69 5.33
CA SER A 237 14.66 12.53 6.16
C SER A 237 13.95 12.58 7.51
N ILE A 238 13.69 13.77 8.04
CA ILE A 238 13.10 13.94 9.38
C ILE A 238 11.59 13.69 9.37
N THR A 239 10.92 14.00 8.26
CA THR A 239 9.46 13.84 8.11
C THR A 239 9.08 12.63 7.26
N SER A 240 10.09 11.89 6.80
CA SER A 240 9.94 10.62 6.09
C SER A 240 9.41 9.53 7.01
N PRO A 241 8.58 8.60 6.52
CA PRO A 241 8.15 7.46 7.32
C PRO A 241 9.34 6.55 7.65
N VAL A 242 9.32 5.99 8.86
CA VAL A 242 10.35 5.05 9.32
C VAL A 242 9.83 3.62 9.15
N THR A 243 10.66 2.76 8.56
CA THR A 243 10.36 1.34 8.33
C THR A 243 11.63 0.52 8.54
N HIS A 244 11.46 -0.77 8.79
CA HIS A 244 12.58 -1.72 8.75
C HIS A 244 13.18 -1.77 7.35
N ALA A 245 14.49 -1.54 7.25
CA ALA A 245 15.24 -1.69 6.00
C ALA A 245 15.65 -3.17 5.79
N PRO A 246 15.78 -3.62 4.53
CA PRO A 246 16.44 -4.87 4.20
C PRO A 246 17.85 -4.89 4.81
N GLU A 247 18.23 -6.03 5.37
CA GLU A 247 19.50 -6.21 6.07
C GLU A 247 20.68 -5.86 5.15
N GLU A 248 21.65 -5.07 5.64
CA GLU A 248 23.01 -5.14 5.09
C GLU A 248 23.65 -6.39 5.71
N ASP A 249 24.04 -7.36 4.87
CA ASP A 249 24.62 -8.64 5.26
C ASP A 249 25.92 -8.45 6.08
N ASN A 250 25.79 -8.21 7.38
CA ASN A 250 26.91 -8.18 8.29
C ASN A 250 26.89 -9.45 9.15
N LEU A 251 27.56 -10.49 8.63
CA LEU A 251 27.58 -11.89 9.09
C LEU A 251 28.03 -12.13 10.54
N THR A 252 28.29 -11.09 11.33
CA THR A 252 28.83 -11.19 12.69
C THR A 252 28.03 -10.46 13.76
N ALA A 253 26.98 -9.71 13.42
CA ALA A 253 26.20 -8.95 14.40
C ALA A 253 24.81 -9.57 14.64
N LYS A 254 24.40 -9.60 15.91
CA LYS A 254 23.05 -9.94 16.36
C LYS A 254 22.03 -9.19 15.49
N VAL A 255 21.10 -9.91 14.87
CA VAL A 255 20.10 -9.35 13.93
C VAL A 255 19.31 -8.25 14.63
N ASN A 256 19.71 -6.99 14.40
CA ASN A 256 18.97 -5.81 14.79
C ASN A 256 18.36 -5.25 13.50
N HIS A 257 17.04 -5.38 13.36
CA HIS A 257 16.32 -4.73 12.26
C HIS A 257 16.47 -3.22 12.43
N THR A 258 17.37 -2.61 11.67
CA THR A 258 17.63 -1.17 11.78
C THR A 258 16.42 -0.45 11.16
N ALA A 259 15.71 0.30 12.00
CA ALA A 259 14.65 1.19 11.55
C ALA A 259 15.31 2.40 10.86
N LEU A 260 14.97 2.63 9.59
CA LEU A 260 15.52 3.72 8.80
C LEU A 260 14.39 4.54 8.16
N ALA A 261 14.64 5.83 7.97
CA ALA A 261 13.75 6.72 7.25
C ALA A 261 13.71 6.34 5.77
N LEU A 262 12.51 6.13 5.24
CA LEU A 262 12.27 5.80 3.84
C LEU A 262 12.41 7.06 2.99
N ARG A 263 13.27 7.03 1.99
CA ARG A 263 13.51 8.12 1.03
C ARG A 263 12.61 8.03 -0.19
N ALA A 264 12.45 6.82 -0.73
CA ALA A 264 11.59 6.61 -1.88
C ALA A 264 11.03 5.20 -1.93
N VAL A 265 9.93 5.05 -2.66
CA VAL A 265 9.24 3.77 -2.86
C VAL A 265 8.47 3.81 -4.17
N THR A 266 8.41 2.67 -4.88
CA THR A 266 7.47 2.51 -5.99
C THR A 266 6.20 1.81 -5.52
N VAL A 267 5.06 2.41 -5.84
CA VAL A 267 3.73 1.95 -5.44
C VAL A 267 2.91 1.64 -6.68
N LYS A 268 2.25 0.49 -6.66
CA LYS A 268 1.35 -0.02 -7.69
C LYS A 268 -0.08 0.41 -7.38
N TRP A 269 -0.73 1.08 -8.31
CA TRP A 269 -2.13 1.52 -8.24
C TRP A 269 -2.94 0.79 -9.30
N VAL A 270 -4.14 0.34 -8.96
CA VAL A 270 -5.06 -0.26 -9.93
C VAL A 270 -6.08 0.80 -10.33
N VAL A 271 -6.19 1.07 -11.63
CA VAL A 271 -7.08 2.09 -12.18
C VAL A 271 -8.06 1.43 -13.13
N LEU A 272 -9.33 1.74 -12.96
CA LEU A 272 -10.42 1.35 -13.83
C LEU A 272 -10.74 2.50 -14.77
N SER A 273 -11.16 2.19 -16.00
CA SER A 273 -11.54 3.18 -17.01
C SER A 273 -12.82 2.80 -17.74
N GLY A 274 -13.42 3.72 -18.49
CA GLY A 274 -14.69 3.49 -19.18
C GLY A 274 -15.92 3.46 -18.25
N LEU A 275 -15.77 3.89 -17.00
CA LEU A 275 -16.82 3.83 -15.98
C LEU A 275 -18.04 4.68 -16.33
N ARG A 276 -17.85 5.76 -17.11
CA ARG A 276 -18.93 6.66 -17.52
C ARG A 276 -20.04 5.94 -18.29
N ARG A 277 -19.67 4.91 -19.08
CA ARG A 277 -20.62 4.08 -19.83
C ARG A 277 -21.54 3.26 -18.92
N LEU A 278 -21.12 3.02 -17.68
CA LEU A 278 -21.88 2.30 -16.66
C LEU A 278 -22.67 3.23 -15.73
N GLY A 279 -22.69 4.54 -16.02
CA GLY A 279 -23.44 5.53 -15.25
C GLY A 279 -22.68 6.18 -14.11
N PHE A 280 -21.36 6.03 -14.08
CA PHE A 280 -20.49 6.79 -13.19
C PHE A 280 -20.29 8.23 -13.68
N PRO A 281 -20.12 9.19 -12.76
CA PRO A 281 -19.81 10.58 -13.13
C PRO A 281 -18.39 10.73 -13.71
N GLY A 282 -17.42 9.96 -13.20
CA GLY A 282 -16.06 9.85 -13.71
C GLY A 282 -15.92 8.77 -14.78
N ASP A 283 -14.94 8.93 -15.69
CA ASP A 283 -14.58 7.85 -16.62
C ASP A 283 -13.51 6.91 -16.05
N ALA A 284 -12.64 7.44 -15.19
CA ALA A 284 -11.59 6.68 -14.51
C ALA A 284 -11.75 6.75 -12.99
N ALA A 285 -11.36 5.68 -12.30
CA ALA A 285 -11.32 5.62 -10.85
C ALA A 285 -10.21 4.67 -10.37
N VAL A 286 -9.62 4.97 -9.21
CA VAL A 286 -8.55 4.20 -8.59
C VAL A 286 -9.14 3.25 -7.55
N LEU A 287 -8.73 1.98 -7.62
CA LEU A 287 -9.03 0.97 -6.62
C LEU A 287 -7.92 0.99 -5.56
N ASN A 288 -8.28 1.45 -4.36
CA ASN A 288 -7.34 1.64 -3.26
C ASN A 288 -7.63 0.70 -2.09
N LEU A 289 -8.81 0.85 -1.47
CA LEU A 289 -9.28 -0.03 -0.40
C LEU A 289 -10.26 -1.06 -0.96
N PRO A 290 -10.28 -2.28 -0.40
CA PRO A 290 -11.29 -3.27 -0.77
C PRO A 290 -12.68 -2.73 -0.42
N VAL A 291 -13.57 -2.68 -1.40
CA VAL A 291 -14.98 -2.38 -1.16
C VAL A 291 -15.67 -3.70 -0.93
N ALA A 292 -16.26 -3.91 0.24
CA ALA A 292 -17.11 -5.08 0.46
C ALA A 292 -18.42 -4.89 -0.32
N GLY A 293 -18.73 -5.84 -1.20
CA GLY A 293 -20.08 -6.01 -1.72
C GLY A 293 -21.05 -6.34 -0.59
N ARG A 294 -22.35 -6.21 -0.86
CA ARG A 294 -23.40 -6.49 0.13
C ARG A 294 -23.35 -7.91 0.70
N ASP A 295 -22.78 -8.85 -0.07
CA ASP A 295 -22.61 -10.26 0.30
C ASP A 295 -21.21 -10.57 0.87
N GLY A 296 -20.38 -9.55 1.10
CA GLY A 296 -19.02 -9.67 1.64
C GLY A 296 -17.92 -9.87 0.60
N ASP A 297 -18.27 -10.16 -0.65
CA ASP A 297 -17.30 -10.34 -1.74
C ASP A 297 -16.60 -9.01 -2.11
N PRO A 298 -15.29 -9.02 -2.41
CA PRO A 298 -14.57 -7.80 -2.81
C PRO A 298 -15.08 -7.26 -4.16
N VAL A 299 -15.35 -5.96 -4.19
CA VAL A 299 -15.82 -5.22 -5.37
C VAL A 299 -14.81 -4.12 -5.73
N PRO A 300 -14.36 -4.04 -6.99
CA PRO A 300 -14.57 -5.01 -8.06
C PRO A 300 -13.63 -6.21 -7.89
N PHE A 301 -13.98 -7.32 -8.55
CA PHE A 301 -13.02 -8.40 -8.74
C PHE A 301 -11.93 -7.94 -9.71
N VAL A 302 -10.68 -8.00 -9.24
CA VAL A 302 -9.46 -7.74 -10.00
C VAL A 302 -8.44 -8.81 -9.68
N LYS A 303 -7.62 -9.20 -10.67
CA LYS A 303 -6.55 -10.18 -10.45
C LYS A 303 -5.34 -9.60 -9.72
N GLU A 304 -5.18 -8.28 -9.80
CA GLU A 304 -4.04 -7.55 -9.26
C GLU A 304 -4.50 -6.68 -8.09
N THR A 305 -3.77 -6.70 -6.98
CA THR A 305 -3.95 -5.77 -5.86
C THR A 305 -2.94 -4.65 -5.96
N GLY A 306 -3.33 -3.43 -5.59
CA GLY A 306 -2.36 -2.34 -5.42
C GLY A 306 -1.46 -2.55 -4.21
N GLY A 307 -0.33 -1.86 -4.14
CA GLY A 307 0.56 -1.84 -2.97
C GLY A 307 2.01 -1.57 -3.32
N TYR A 308 2.90 -1.84 -2.38
CA TYR A 308 4.35 -1.72 -2.56
C TYR A 308 4.88 -2.62 -3.68
N VAL A 309 5.79 -2.09 -4.50
CA VAL A 309 6.59 -2.90 -5.44
C VAL A 309 7.81 -3.45 -4.71
N PRO A 310 7.96 -4.79 -4.57
CA PRO A 310 9.08 -5.38 -3.85
C PRO A 310 10.45 -4.93 -4.38
N GLY A 311 11.38 -4.66 -3.47
CA GLY A 311 12.74 -4.21 -3.80
C GLY A 311 12.85 -2.77 -4.29
N SER A 312 11.76 -1.99 -4.29
CA SER A 312 11.78 -0.58 -4.74
C SER A 312 12.00 0.46 -3.63
N GLY A 313 12.05 0.01 -2.37
CA GLY A 313 12.32 0.87 -1.23
C GLY A 313 13.75 1.40 -1.27
N GLU A 314 13.90 2.69 -0.99
CA GLU A 314 15.17 3.37 -0.82
C GLU A 314 15.14 4.10 0.51
N TRP A 315 16.22 4.02 1.28
CA TRP A 315 16.32 4.64 2.61
C TRP A 315 17.32 5.79 2.59
N TRP A 316 17.10 6.77 3.47
CA TRP A 316 18.06 7.83 3.72
C TRP A 316 19.32 7.24 4.35
N LYS A 317 20.48 7.59 3.79
CA LYS A 317 21.78 7.25 4.34
C LYS A 317 22.36 8.43 5.12
N PRO A 318 23.29 8.21 6.06
CA PRO A 318 23.99 9.30 6.75
C PRO A 318 24.62 10.34 5.81
N THR A 319 25.07 9.92 4.63
CA THR A 319 25.67 10.79 3.61
C THR A 319 24.65 11.64 2.83
N ASP A 320 23.36 11.29 2.88
CA ASP A 320 22.31 12.00 2.13
C ASP A 320 21.81 13.26 2.87
N ALA A 321 22.08 13.37 4.17
CA ALA A 321 21.67 14.49 5.02
C ALA A 321 22.76 14.81 6.05
N PRO A 322 23.94 15.29 5.62
CA PRO A 322 25.11 15.48 6.50
C PRO A 322 24.90 16.55 7.59
N GLU A 323 23.89 17.40 7.45
CA GLU A 323 23.58 18.50 8.38
C GLU A 323 22.61 18.08 9.51
N VAL A 324 22.11 16.84 9.49
CA VAL A 324 21.06 16.33 10.39
C VAL A 324 21.60 15.35 11.44
N LEU A 325 22.93 15.18 11.49
CA LEU A 325 23.65 14.37 12.49
C LEU A 325 24.56 15.24 13.36
#